data_AF-A0A5C7M7R9-F1
#
_entry.id   AF-A0A5C7M7R9-F1
#
_cell.length_a   1.000
_cell.length_b   1.000
_cell.length_c   1.000
_cell.angle_alpha   90.00
_cell.angle_beta   90.00
_cell.angle_gamma   90.00
#
_symmetry.space_group_name_H-M   'P 1'
#
loop_
_entity.id
_entity.type
_entity.pdbx_description
1 polymer ?
#
loop_
_entity_poly.entity_id
_entity_poly.type
_entity_poly.pdbx_seq_one_letter_code
_entity_poly.pdbx_strand_id
1 'polypeptide(L)'
;MAIVTQAWVGEIPLMQQTVLLTAIRGPDGVSKYNSCKMLLRWYRRCVLLSALDKKVLTDPYARNGGSFTGPSMSVDNEDAAKLHMPTFGAAYPEAHDQLDWRFTMDELVGHYLKDADAIPHHFQMHFLHAIEILGYKHPRRHIAEWWQRVYIRLVHSLHLHPETEAELDRRLGDTREGWLERADVATVD
;
A
#
# COMPACT_ATOMS: atom_id res chain seq x y z
N MET A 1 -24.44 -9.43 -1.09
CA MET A 1 -23.34 -10.10 -1.81
C MET A 1 -22.06 -9.85 -1.03
N ALA A 2 -21.26 -10.87 -0.73
CA ALA A 2 -19.97 -10.67 -0.07
C ALA A 2 -18.91 -10.36 -1.14
N ILE A 3 -18.16 -9.27 -0.98
CA ILE A 3 -17.01 -8.91 -1.82
C ILE A 3 -15.75 -8.85 -0.97
N VAL A 4 -14.59 -9.18 -1.55
CA VAL A 4 -13.32 -9.27 -0.83
C VAL A 4 -12.65 -7.92 -0.62
N THR A 5 -13.02 -6.89 -1.38
CA THR A 5 -12.49 -5.53 -1.23
C THR A 5 -13.14 -4.81 -0.05
N GLN A 6 -12.42 -3.86 0.53
CA GLN A 6 -12.98 -2.93 1.50
C GLN A 6 -13.97 -1.97 0.84
N ALA A 7 -14.93 -1.47 1.61
CA ALA A 7 -16.01 -0.61 1.09
C ALA A 7 -15.49 0.61 0.33
N TRP A 8 -14.46 1.28 0.86
CA TRP A 8 -13.88 2.50 0.27
C TRP A 8 -13.33 2.28 -1.15
N VAL A 9 -12.93 1.05 -1.49
CA VAL A 9 -12.46 0.74 -2.85
C VAL A 9 -13.61 0.89 -3.85
N GLY A 10 -14.85 0.63 -3.46
CA GLY A 10 -16.01 0.85 -4.34
C GLY A 10 -16.38 2.32 -4.56
N GLU A 11 -15.74 3.25 -3.84
CA GLU A 11 -16.05 4.68 -3.85
C GLU A 11 -15.12 5.50 -4.75
N ILE A 12 -14.06 4.89 -5.29
CA ILE A 12 -13.08 5.51 -6.21
C ILE A 12 -13.34 5.11 -7.67
N PRO A 13 -12.77 5.82 -8.68
CA PRO A 13 -12.93 5.47 -10.10
C PRO A 13 -12.54 4.02 -10.42
N LEU A 14 -13.23 3.38 -11.38
CA LEU A 14 -13.02 1.99 -11.78
C LEU A 14 -11.58 1.71 -12.23
N MET A 15 -10.93 2.67 -12.89
CA MET A 15 -9.53 2.55 -13.27
C MET A 15 -8.60 2.50 -12.05
N GLN A 16 -8.85 3.32 -11.02
CA GLN A 16 -8.11 3.26 -9.75
C GLN A 16 -8.38 1.94 -9.01
N GLN A 17 -9.62 1.46 -9.00
CA GLN A 17 -9.96 0.14 -8.45
C GLN A 17 -9.15 -0.95 -9.15
N THR A 18 -9.07 -0.90 -10.47
CA THR A 18 -8.32 -1.87 -11.29
C THR A 18 -6.84 -1.85 -10.92
N VAL A 19 -6.22 -0.67 -10.82
CA VAL A 19 -4.81 -0.53 -10.41
C VAL A 19 -4.55 -1.10 -9.01
N LEU A 20 -5.47 -0.89 -8.06
CA LEU A 20 -5.36 -1.55 -6.76
C LEU A 20 -5.41 -3.08 -6.90
N LEU A 21 -6.32 -3.61 -7.71
CA LEU A 21 -6.47 -5.05 -7.85
C LEU A 21 -5.28 -5.70 -8.58
N THR A 22 -4.67 -5.04 -9.56
CA THR A 22 -3.50 -5.59 -10.29
C THR A 22 -2.26 -5.70 -9.42
N ALA A 23 -2.10 -4.83 -8.43
CA ALA A 23 -0.96 -4.86 -7.49
C ALA A 23 -1.09 -5.92 -6.38
N ILE A 24 -2.24 -6.58 -6.21
CA ILE A 24 -2.47 -7.56 -5.12
C ILE A 24 -1.49 -8.75 -5.21
N ARG A 25 -1.14 -9.19 -6.41
CA ARG A 25 -0.25 -10.33 -6.63
C ARG A 25 1.19 -9.88 -6.51
N GLY A 26 1.97 -10.65 -5.76
CA GLY A 26 3.39 -10.36 -5.58
C GLY A 26 4.21 -10.91 -6.73
N PRO A 27 5.45 -10.43 -6.90
CA PRO A 27 6.34 -10.94 -7.93
C PRO A 27 6.71 -12.41 -7.63
N ASP A 28 6.71 -13.21 -8.69
CA ASP A 28 7.27 -14.56 -8.65
C ASP A 28 8.81 -14.49 -8.54
N GLY A 29 9.43 -15.59 -8.10
CA GLY A 29 10.89 -15.66 -7.91
C GLY A 29 11.43 -14.96 -6.65
N VAL A 30 10.64 -14.09 -6.00
CA VAL A 30 11.05 -13.44 -4.74
C VAL A 30 10.82 -14.36 -3.54
N SER A 31 11.75 -14.39 -2.57
CA SER A 31 11.64 -15.24 -1.38
C SER A 31 10.40 -14.88 -0.54
N LYS A 32 9.80 -15.87 0.14
CA LYS A 32 8.52 -15.70 0.88
C LYS A 32 8.54 -14.57 1.91
N TYR A 33 9.70 -14.33 2.53
CA TYR A 33 9.88 -13.36 3.61
C TYR A 33 10.74 -12.16 3.21
N ASN A 34 10.99 -11.97 1.91
CA ASN A 34 11.60 -10.73 1.41
C ASN A 34 10.71 -9.52 1.75
N SER A 35 11.35 -8.36 1.91
CA SER A 35 10.74 -7.06 2.21
C SER A 35 9.56 -6.71 1.30
N CYS A 36 9.67 -6.99 0.00
CA CYS A 36 8.58 -6.84 -0.98
C CYS A 36 7.32 -7.60 -0.57
N LYS A 37 7.44 -8.87 -0.19
CA LYS A 37 6.28 -9.68 0.22
C LYS A 37 5.72 -9.25 1.56
N MET A 38 6.55 -8.73 2.46
CA MET A 38 6.09 -8.18 3.74
C MET A 38 5.34 -6.86 3.54
N LEU A 39 5.84 -5.95 2.69
CA LEU A 39 5.09 -4.73 2.32
C LEU A 39 3.78 -5.07 1.63
N LEU A 40 3.79 -6.08 0.76
CA LEU A 40 2.61 -6.50 0.04
C LEU A 40 1.52 -7.10 0.96
N ARG A 41 1.90 -7.74 2.06
CA ARG A 41 0.92 -8.16 3.09
C ARG A 41 0.20 -6.96 3.69
N TRP A 42 0.94 -5.89 4.00
CA TRP A 42 0.36 -4.67 4.55
C TRP A 42 -0.53 -3.99 3.51
N TYR A 43 -0.05 -3.87 2.27
CA TYR A 43 -0.82 -3.34 1.15
C TYR A 43 -2.17 -4.06 0.99
N ARG A 44 -2.17 -5.40 1.01
CA ARG A 44 -3.40 -6.19 0.91
C ARG A 44 -4.34 -5.93 2.08
N ARG A 45 -3.82 -5.71 3.29
CA ARG A 45 -4.64 -5.36 4.46
C ARG A 45 -5.33 -4.00 4.32
N CYS A 46 -4.79 -3.09 3.51
CA CYS A 46 -5.41 -1.80 3.22
C CYS A 46 -6.51 -1.86 2.15
N VAL A 47 -6.48 -2.86 1.26
CA VAL A 47 -7.42 -2.98 0.13
C VAL A 47 -8.46 -4.09 0.34
N LEU A 48 -8.10 -5.16 1.04
CA LEU A 48 -8.89 -6.39 1.17
C LEU A 48 -9.42 -6.61 2.59
N LEU A 49 -10.51 -7.36 2.67
CA LEU A 49 -10.93 -8.07 3.87
C LEU A 49 -10.07 -9.31 4.05
N SER A 50 -9.77 -9.66 5.30
CA SER A 50 -9.19 -10.98 5.58
C SER A 50 -10.22 -12.06 5.26
N ALA A 51 -9.89 -12.97 4.34
CA ALA A 51 -10.77 -14.09 3.98
C ALA A 51 -11.02 -15.05 5.15
N LEU A 52 -10.03 -15.22 6.05
CA LEU A 52 -10.14 -16.09 7.21
C LEU A 52 -10.94 -15.44 8.34
N ASP A 53 -10.79 -14.13 8.52
CA ASP A 53 -11.36 -13.41 9.66
C ASP A 53 -12.64 -12.63 9.31
N LYS A 54 -12.97 -12.51 8.02
CA LYS A 54 -14.11 -11.76 7.47
C LYS A 54 -14.19 -10.32 7.97
N LYS A 55 -13.02 -9.70 8.22
CA LYS A 55 -12.89 -8.33 8.74
C LYS A 55 -11.71 -7.60 8.12
N VAL A 56 -11.72 -6.28 8.25
CA VAL A 56 -10.55 -5.43 7.97
C VAL A 56 -9.49 -5.68 9.04
N LEU A 57 -8.24 -5.84 8.62
CA LEU A 57 -7.08 -5.88 9.51
C LEU A 57 -6.35 -4.55 9.39
N THR A 58 -6.22 -3.86 10.49
CA THR A 58 -5.93 -2.42 10.49
C THR A 58 -4.51 -2.08 10.89
N ASP A 59 -3.74 -3.12 11.21
CA ASP A 59 -2.42 -3.02 11.79
C ASP A 59 -1.49 -3.99 11.07
N PRO A 60 -0.25 -3.62 10.76
CA PRO A 60 0.67 -4.51 10.04
C PRO A 60 1.18 -5.69 10.88
N TYR A 61 1.07 -5.62 12.21
CA TYR A 61 1.55 -6.65 13.14
C TYR A 61 0.47 -7.63 13.63
N ALA A 62 -0.82 -7.37 13.35
CA ALA A 62 -1.90 -8.24 13.82
C ALA A 62 -1.69 -9.69 13.31
N ARG A 63 -1.85 -10.70 14.18
CA ARG A 63 -1.52 -12.11 13.89
C ARG A 63 -2.52 -12.82 12.95
N ASN A 64 -3.63 -12.18 12.62
CA ASN A 64 -4.70 -12.67 11.75
C ASN A 64 -4.29 -12.70 10.25
N GLY A 65 -5.18 -13.16 9.35
CA GLY A 65 -5.00 -13.05 7.89
C GLY A 65 -4.11 -14.10 7.19
N GLY A 66 -3.62 -15.11 7.93
CA GLY A 66 -2.89 -16.24 7.34
C GLY A 66 -1.60 -15.82 6.62
N SER A 67 -1.22 -16.49 5.54
CA SER A 67 0.02 -16.14 4.80
C SER A 67 -0.15 -14.97 3.82
N PHE A 68 -1.39 -14.66 3.42
CA PHE A 68 -1.69 -13.73 2.33
C PHE A 68 -1.90 -12.29 2.82
N THR A 69 -2.73 -12.11 3.84
CA THR A 69 -2.92 -10.88 4.61
C THR A 69 -2.37 -11.05 6.02
N GLY A 70 -1.33 -11.85 6.18
CA GLY A 70 -0.63 -12.07 7.45
C GLY A 70 0.13 -10.86 7.96
N PRO A 71 0.75 -10.95 9.14
CA PRO A 71 1.57 -9.87 9.66
C PRO A 71 2.76 -9.60 8.72
N SER A 72 3.09 -8.33 8.58
CA SER A 72 4.28 -7.81 7.87
C SER A 72 5.51 -7.74 8.76
N MET A 73 5.31 -7.74 10.08
CA MET A 73 6.34 -7.66 11.09
C MET A 73 5.93 -8.50 12.31
N SER A 74 6.92 -9.04 13.02
CA SER A 74 6.73 -9.55 14.38
C SER A 74 6.84 -8.39 15.36
N VAL A 75 6.00 -8.41 16.38
CA VAL A 75 6.19 -7.58 17.58
C VAL A 75 6.51 -8.57 18.69
N ASP A 76 7.77 -8.62 19.08
CA ASP A 76 8.19 -9.38 20.26
C ASP A 76 7.95 -8.52 21.52
N ASN A 77 7.87 -9.15 22.69
CA ASN A 77 7.50 -8.46 23.94
C ASN A 77 8.46 -7.31 24.30
N GLU A 78 9.74 -7.38 23.89
CA GLU A 78 10.72 -6.30 24.12
C GLU A 78 10.54 -5.10 23.16
N ASP A 79 10.05 -5.34 21.94
CA ASP A 79 9.79 -4.29 20.95
C ASP A 79 8.48 -3.55 21.23
N ALA A 80 7.49 -4.25 21.80
CA ALA A 80 6.22 -3.65 22.21
C ALA A 80 6.40 -2.46 23.18
N ALA A 81 7.43 -2.52 24.05
CA ALA A 81 7.77 -1.47 25.00
C ALA A 81 8.42 -0.24 24.32
N LYS A 82 9.17 -0.42 23.22
CA LYS A 82 9.80 0.68 22.45
C LYS A 82 8.81 1.38 21.50
N LEU A 83 7.71 0.71 21.18
CA LEU A 83 6.70 1.18 20.23
C LEU A 83 5.56 1.99 20.89
N HIS A 84 5.47 2.03 22.22
CA HIS A 84 4.49 2.87 22.94
C HIS A 84 4.89 4.35 22.88
N MET A 85 4.27 5.11 21.97
CA MET A 85 4.51 6.55 21.81
C MET A 85 3.23 7.35 22.11
N PRO A 86 3.17 8.10 23.23
CA PRO A 86 1.99 8.90 23.61
C PRO A 86 1.54 9.89 22.53
N THR A 87 2.49 10.38 21.74
CA THR A 87 2.28 11.40 20.70
C THR A 87 1.48 10.88 19.50
N PHE A 88 1.51 9.57 19.22
CA PHE A 88 0.82 9.00 18.06
C PHE A 88 -0.71 8.97 18.25
N GLY A 89 -1.17 8.48 19.41
CA GLY A 89 -2.60 8.46 19.75
C GLY A 89 -3.22 9.85 19.84
N ALA A 90 -2.43 10.88 20.17
CA ALA A 90 -2.90 12.26 20.16
C ALA A 90 -3.11 12.81 18.73
N ALA A 91 -2.27 12.43 17.77
CA ALA A 91 -2.38 12.86 16.38
C ALA A 91 -3.44 12.07 15.59
N TYR A 92 -3.70 10.81 15.97
CA TYR A 92 -4.66 9.91 15.31
C TYR A 92 -5.52 9.19 16.36
N PRO A 93 -6.58 9.84 16.88
CA PRO A 93 -7.44 9.27 17.91
C PRO A 93 -8.13 7.96 17.49
N GLU A 94 -8.25 7.70 16.18
CA GLU A 94 -8.82 6.46 15.63
C GLU A 94 -7.86 5.26 15.69
N ALA A 95 -6.57 5.49 15.92
CA ALA A 95 -5.58 4.45 16.13
C ALA A 95 -5.62 4.02 17.60
N HIS A 96 -6.52 3.09 17.91
CA HIS A 96 -6.83 2.67 19.29
C HIS A 96 -5.68 1.99 20.04
N ASP A 97 -4.61 1.55 19.36
CA ASP A 97 -3.45 0.88 19.97
C ASP A 97 -2.17 1.71 19.87
N GLN A 98 -1.48 1.84 21.01
CA GLN A 98 -0.37 2.77 21.26
C GLN A 98 0.94 2.43 20.55
N LEU A 99 0.97 1.38 19.70
CA LEU A 99 2.14 0.88 19.00
C LEU A 99 2.37 1.63 17.69
N ASP A 100 3.37 2.51 17.66
CA ASP A 100 3.80 3.20 16.44
C ASP A 100 4.58 2.27 15.49
N TRP A 101 3.86 1.41 14.79
CA TRP A 101 4.40 0.45 13.83
C TRP A 101 5.18 1.09 12.66
N ARG A 102 5.05 2.40 12.44
CA ARG A 102 5.61 3.09 11.27
C ARG A 102 7.12 3.01 11.24
N PHE A 103 7.78 3.07 12.40
CA PHE A 103 9.25 2.95 12.48
C PHE A 103 9.75 1.62 11.92
N THR A 104 9.21 0.49 12.40
CA THR A 104 9.61 -0.84 11.91
C THR A 104 9.22 -1.05 10.45
N MET A 105 8.06 -0.54 10.03
CA MET A 105 7.68 -0.60 8.63
C MET A 105 8.55 0.30 7.74
N ASP A 106 9.09 1.42 8.26
CA ASP A 106 10.02 2.29 7.52
C ASP A 106 11.38 1.61 7.30
N GLU A 107 11.84 0.79 8.25
CA GLU A 107 12.98 -0.10 8.07
C GLU A 107 12.69 -1.11 6.94
N LEU A 108 11.52 -1.74 6.95
CA LEU A 108 11.11 -2.67 5.90
C LEU A 108 11.11 -2.02 4.50
N VAL A 109 10.64 -0.77 4.40
CA VAL A 109 10.73 0.03 3.16
C VAL A 109 12.19 0.30 2.79
N GLY A 110 13.06 0.58 3.76
CA GLY A 110 14.50 0.72 3.52
C GLY A 110 15.13 -0.55 2.93
N HIS A 111 14.74 -1.73 3.41
CA HIS A 111 15.19 -3.00 2.85
C HIS A 111 14.64 -3.23 1.45
N TYR A 112 13.37 -2.90 1.20
CA TYR A 112 12.76 -2.96 -0.13
C TYR A 112 13.53 -2.10 -1.15
N LEU A 113 13.84 -0.85 -0.80
CA LEU A 113 14.54 0.08 -1.68
C LEU A 113 15.97 -0.38 -2.01
N LYS A 114 16.67 -1.01 -1.05
CA LYS A 114 18.00 -1.58 -1.30
C LYS A 114 17.96 -2.76 -2.27
N ASP A 115 16.84 -3.49 -2.32
CA ASP A 115 16.64 -4.65 -3.18
C ASP A 115 15.88 -4.31 -4.47
N ALA A 116 15.58 -3.03 -4.75
CA ALA A 116 14.64 -2.64 -5.81
C ALA A 116 15.03 -3.17 -7.20
N ASP A 117 16.32 -3.22 -7.51
CA ASP A 117 16.83 -3.74 -8.79
C ASP A 117 16.61 -5.25 -8.97
N ALA A 118 16.42 -5.99 -7.88
CA ALA A 118 16.11 -7.42 -7.90
C ALA A 118 14.61 -7.71 -8.08
N ILE A 119 13.77 -6.67 -8.07
CA ILE A 119 12.32 -6.79 -8.15
C ILE A 119 11.88 -6.61 -9.62
N PRO A 120 11.01 -7.48 -10.16
CA PRO A 120 10.50 -7.30 -11.51
C PRO A 120 9.88 -5.91 -11.73
N HIS A 121 10.39 -5.17 -12.70
CA HIS A 121 9.99 -3.79 -12.97
C HIS A 121 8.47 -3.65 -13.19
N HIS A 122 7.84 -4.61 -13.87
CA HIS A 122 6.39 -4.58 -14.07
C HIS A 122 5.60 -4.60 -12.75
N PHE A 123 6.02 -5.42 -11.78
CA PHE A 123 5.43 -5.40 -10.44
C PHE A 123 5.71 -4.08 -9.72
N GLN A 124 6.95 -3.58 -9.80
CA GLN A 124 7.33 -2.29 -9.20
C GLN A 124 6.41 -1.16 -9.65
N MET A 125 6.08 -1.08 -10.95
CA MET A 125 5.21 -0.05 -11.50
C MET A 125 3.76 -0.20 -11.02
N HIS A 126 3.19 -1.41 -11.03
CA HIS A 126 1.85 -1.64 -10.47
C HIS A 126 1.78 -1.28 -8.99
N PHE A 127 2.80 -1.70 -8.22
CA PHE A 127 2.87 -1.42 -6.80
C PHE A 127 2.99 0.07 -6.52
N LEU A 128 3.85 0.79 -7.25
CA LEU A 128 4.03 2.24 -7.15
C LEU A 128 2.71 3.00 -7.33
N HIS A 129 1.98 2.73 -8.42
CA HIS A 129 0.70 3.38 -8.69
C HIS A 129 -0.37 2.99 -7.68
N ALA A 130 -0.36 1.75 -7.19
CA ALA A 130 -1.32 1.32 -6.19
C ALA A 130 -1.11 1.99 -4.81
N ILE A 131 0.14 2.19 -4.39
CA ILE A 131 0.43 2.85 -3.10
C ILE A 131 0.23 4.37 -3.17
N GLU A 132 0.34 4.96 -4.36
CA GLU A 132 -0.07 6.34 -4.64
C GLU A 132 -1.57 6.52 -4.38
N ILE A 133 -2.41 5.61 -4.91
CA ILE A 133 -3.86 5.62 -4.65
C ILE A 133 -4.13 5.45 -3.16
N LEU A 134 -3.42 4.55 -2.46
CA LEU A 134 -3.56 4.44 -1.00
C LEU A 134 -3.19 5.73 -0.28
N GLY A 135 -2.14 6.42 -0.74
CA GLY A 135 -1.66 7.67 -0.18
C GLY A 135 -2.69 8.79 -0.22
N TYR A 136 -3.47 8.86 -1.30
CA TYR A 136 -4.51 9.88 -1.48
C TYR A 136 -5.90 9.45 -1.00
N LYS A 137 -6.29 8.19 -1.24
CA LYS A 137 -7.71 7.77 -1.16
C LYS A 137 -8.05 6.91 0.06
N HIS A 138 -7.06 6.39 0.79
CA HIS A 138 -7.35 5.50 1.91
C HIS A 138 -8.07 6.25 3.05
N PRO A 139 -9.20 5.75 3.58
CA PRO A 139 -10.06 6.51 4.52
C PRO A 139 -9.42 6.74 5.90
N ARG A 140 -8.43 5.92 6.27
CA ARG A 140 -7.67 6.10 7.52
C ARG A 140 -6.44 6.94 7.27
N ARG A 141 -6.43 8.13 7.87
CA ARG A 141 -5.42 9.17 7.64
C ARG A 141 -4.00 8.71 7.93
N HIS A 142 -3.76 8.06 9.07
CA HIS A 142 -2.41 7.57 9.41
C HIS A 142 -1.88 6.51 8.42
N ILE A 143 -2.75 5.69 7.84
CA ILE A 143 -2.40 4.71 6.81
C ILE A 143 -2.12 5.41 5.48
N ALA A 144 -3.00 6.32 5.07
CA ALA A 144 -2.84 7.13 3.86
C ALA A 144 -1.51 7.92 3.91
N GLU A 145 -1.28 8.68 4.99
CA GLU A 145 -0.05 9.47 5.15
C GLU A 145 1.21 8.60 5.17
N TRP A 146 1.16 7.39 5.74
CA TRP A 146 2.30 6.49 5.69
C TRP A 146 2.55 5.99 4.25
N TRP A 147 1.52 5.51 3.54
CA TRP A 147 1.67 5.07 2.15
C TRP A 147 2.09 6.21 1.22
N GLN A 148 1.62 7.45 1.45
CA GLN A 148 2.07 8.62 0.71
C GLN A 148 3.57 8.87 0.88
N ARG A 149 4.12 8.72 2.09
CA ARG A 149 5.57 8.79 2.31
C ARG A 149 6.31 7.67 1.59
N VAL A 150 5.77 6.45 1.58
CA VAL A 150 6.37 5.33 0.85
C VAL A 150 6.36 5.60 -0.65
N TYR A 151 5.25 6.07 -1.21
CA TYR A 151 5.13 6.49 -2.61
C TYR A 151 6.20 7.50 -2.98
N ILE A 152 6.32 8.60 -2.22
CA ILE A 152 7.33 9.65 -2.46
C ILE A 152 8.75 9.06 -2.42
N ARG A 153 9.07 8.19 -1.46
CA ARG A 153 10.38 7.53 -1.38
C ARG A 153 10.68 6.68 -2.63
N LEU A 154 9.71 5.92 -3.13
CA LEU A 154 9.89 5.09 -4.32
C LEU A 154 10.00 5.94 -5.59
N VAL A 155 9.17 6.97 -5.74
CA VAL A 155 9.25 7.93 -6.85
C VAL A 155 10.64 8.56 -6.93
N HIS A 156 11.15 9.07 -5.82
CA HIS A 156 12.50 9.64 -5.78
C HIS A 156 13.59 8.60 -6.04
N SER A 157 13.44 7.38 -5.54
CA SER A 157 14.38 6.28 -5.83
C SER A 157 14.44 5.95 -7.33
N LEU A 158 13.34 6.12 -8.05
CA LEU A 158 13.24 5.92 -9.49
C LEU A 158 13.52 7.21 -10.29
N HIS A 159 13.89 8.31 -9.63
CA HIS A 159 14.12 9.62 -10.25
C HIS A 159 12.91 10.16 -11.03
N LEU A 160 11.70 9.88 -10.55
CA LEU A 160 10.45 10.37 -11.12
C LEU A 160 9.95 11.62 -10.37
N HIS A 161 8.90 12.27 -10.90
CA HIS A 161 8.21 13.36 -10.23
C HIS A 161 6.98 12.85 -9.47
N PRO A 162 6.78 13.20 -8.19
CA PRO A 162 5.56 12.81 -7.46
C PRO A 162 4.36 13.56 -8.03
N GLU A 163 3.34 12.83 -8.48
CA GLU A 163 2.09 13.44 -8.93
C GLU A 163 1.25 13.90 -7.75
N THR A 164 0.52 14.99 -7.96
CA THR A 164 -0.55 15.47 -7.10
C THR A 164 -1.78 14.56 -7.20
N GLU A 165 -2.69 14.65 -6.23
CA GLU A 165 -3.96 13.90 -6.28
C GLU A 165 -4.77 14.22 -7.56
N ALA A 166 -4.78 15.49 -7.98
CA ALA A 166 -5.50 15.90 -9.19
C ALA A 166 -4.87 15.32 -10.48
N GLU A 167 -3.56 15.14 -10.52
CA GLU A 167 -2.86 14.50 -11.64
C GLU A 167 -3.13 12.99 -11.66
N LEU A 168 -3.09 12.33 -10.50
CA LEU A 168 -3.53 10.93 -10.35
C LEU A 168 -4.97 10.77 -10.85
N ASP A 169 -5.91 11.59 -10.36
CA ASP A 169 -7.33 11.48 -10.72
C ASP A 169 -7.56 11.73 -12.21
N ARG A 170 -6.77 12.62 -12.82
CA ARG A 170 -6.81 12.83 -14.28
C ARG A 170 -6.26 11.63 -15.04
N ARG A 171 -5.12 11.07 -14.62
CA ARG A 171 -4.44 9.94 -15.29
C ARG A 171 -5.17 8.61 -15.12
N LEU A 172 -5.77 8.39 -13.95
CA LEU A 172 -6.47 7.15 -13.57
C LEU A 172 -7.98 7.38 -13.41
N GLY A 173 -8.55 8.28 -14.20
CA GLY A 173 -9.99 8.48 -14.28
C GLY A 173 -10.68 7.44 -15.19
N ASP A 174 -12.01 7.48 -15.23
CA ASP A 174 -12.82 6.54 -16.03
C ASP A 174 -13.19 7.10 -17.43
N THR A 175 -12.42 8.05 -17.96
CA THR A 175 -12.69 8.68 -19.26
C THR A 175 -11.64 8.30 -20.30
N ARG A 176 -12.09 8.06 -21.54
CA ARG A 176 -11.18 7.74 -22.65
C ARG A 176 -10.30 8.94 -23.00
N GLU A 177 -10.87 10.14 -22.94
CA GLU A 177 -10.18 11.40 -23.22
C GLU A 177 -9.01 11.61 -22.25
N GLY A 178 -9.23 11.34 -20.96
CA GLY A 178 -8.17 11.43 -19.94
C GLY A 178 -7.07 10.41 -20.16
N TRP A 179 -7.43 9.16 -20.50
CA TRP A 179 -6.46 8.12 -20.84
C TRP A 179 -5.59 8.50 -22.05
N LEU A 180 -6.18 9.07 -23.10
CA LEU A 180 -5.48 9.46 -24.33
C LEU A 180 -4.56 10.68 -24.15
N GLU A 181 -4.78 11.54 -23.16
CA GLU A 181 -4.00 12.79 -22.96
C GLU A 181 -2.49 12.53 -22.82
N ARG A 182 -2.12 11.37 -22.25
CA ARG A 182 -0.71 10.98 -22.01
C ARG A 182 -0.36 9.64 -22.64
N ALA A 183 -1.22 9.07 -23.50
CA ALA A 183 -0.94 7.81 -24.15
C ALA A 183 0.17 7.97 -25.20
N ASP A 184 1.10 7.02 -25.24
CA ASP A 184 2.07 6.96 -26.32
C ASP A 184 1.36 6.54 -27.61
N VAL A 185 1.73 7.14 -28.74
CA VAL A 185 1.13 6.86 -30.06
C VAL A 185 1.20 5.38 -30.45
N ALA A 186 2.17 4.63 -29.93
CA ALA A 186 2.30 3.19 -30.15
C ALA A 186 1.27 2.34 -29.38
N THR A 187 0.54 2.94 -28.43
CA THR A 187 -0.45 2.27 -27.56
C THR A 187 -1.88 2.72 -27.83
N VAL A 188 -2.08 3.57 -28.83
CA VAL A 188 -3.40 4.03 -29.25
C VAL A 188 -3.85 3.20 -30.45
N ASP A 189 -4.87 2.36 -30.25
CA ASP A 189 -5.59 1.64 -31.32
C ASP A 189 -6.56 2.56 -32.08
#